data_AF-A0A1Q5QYK9-F1
#
_entry.id   AF-A0A1Q5QYK9-F1
#
_cell.length_a   1.000
_cell.length_b   1.000
_cell.length_c   1.000
_cell.angle_alpha   90.00
_cell.angle_beta   90.00
_cell.angle_gamma   90.00
#
_symmetry.space_group_name_H-M   'P 1'
#
loop_
_entity.id
_entity.type
_entity.pdbx_description
1 polymer ?
#
loop_
_entity_poly.entity_id
_entity_poly.type
_entity_poly.pdbx_seq_one_letter_code
_entity_poly.pdbx_strand_id
1 'polypeptide(L)' 'MAILGEPCQKRNLIPLKKALERGGFGRTKAYQLINEGKIIAYKMGGQTMVDADSIEAYHMSLPRIEPSTSRES' A
#
# COMPACT_ATOMS: atom_id res chain seq x y z
N MET A 1 11.59 28.21 4.32
CA MET A 1 10.77 27.00 4.45
C MET A 1 11.46 25.91 3.65
N ALA A 2 12.11 24.97 4.34
CA ALA A 2 12.88 23.92 3.69
C ALA A 2 11.93 23.02 2.90
N ILE A 3 12.12 22.95 1.59
CA ILE A 3 11.68 21.81 0.81
C ILE A 3 12.41 20.59 1.38
N LEU A 4 11.74 19.85 2.27
CA LEU A 4 12.18 18.52 2.64
C LEU A 4 12.19 17.72 1.34
N GLY A 5 13.38 17.54 0.77
CA GLY A 5 13.60 16.59 -0.30
C GLY A 5 13.06 15.26 0.22
N GLU A 6 11.97 14.83 -0.41
CA GLU A 6 11.36 13.52 -0.17
C GLU A 6 12.48 12.49 -0.19
N PRO A 7 12.52 11.54 0.77
CA PRO A 7 13.57 10.54 0.77
C PRO A 7 13.61 9.92 -0.61
N CYS A 8 14.82 9.84 -1.18
CA CYS A 8 15.15 9.01 -2.34
C CYS A 8 14.99 7.54 -1.93
N GLN A 9 13.78 7.18 -1.51
CA GLN A 9 13.43 5.86 -1.04
C GLN A 9 13.46 4.99 -2.28
N LYS A 10 14.20 3.89 -2.21
CA LYS A 10 14.33 2.89 -3.28
C LYS A 10 12.93 2.41 -3.65
N ARG A 11 12.32 3.00 -4.69
CA ARG A 11 10.94 2.70 -5.09
C ARG A 11 10.90 1.31 -5.68
N ASN A 12 10.43 0.36 -4.90
CA ASN A 12 10.28 -1.02 -5.35
C ASN A 12 8.96 -1.15 -6.12
N LEU A 13 8.99 -0.69 -7.37
CA LEU A 13 7.84 -0.69 -8.25
C LEU A 13 7.51 -2.12 -8.67
N ILE A 14 6.35 -2.60 -8.23
CA ILE A 14 5.84 -3.93 -8.56
C ILE A 14 4.55 -3.80 -9.37
N PRO A 15 4.26 -4.72 -10.30
CA PRO A 15 3.00 -4.69 -11.03
C PRO A 15 1.81 -4.85 -10.08
N LEU A 16 0.66 -4.25 -10.43
CA LEU A 16 -0.57 -4.30 -9.63
C LEU A 16 -0.90 -5.72 -9.15
N LYS A 17 -0.72 -6.74 -10.00
CA LYS A 17 -0.95 -8.14 -9.62
C LYS A 17 -0.15 -8.55 -8.37
N LYS A 18 1.14 -8.23 -8.35
CA LYS A 18 2.04 -8.56 -7.24
C LYS A 18 1.74 -7.69 -6.00
N ALA A 19 1.28 -6.45 -6.22
CA ALA A 19 0.86 -5.56 -5.15
C ALA A 19 -0.37 -6.09 -4.40
N LEU A 20 -1.31 -6.70 -5.12
CA LEU A 20 -2.49 -7.35 -4.52
C LEU A 20 -2.08 -8.54 -3.64
N GLU A 21 -1.15 -9.36 -4.14
CA GLU A 21 -0.61 -10.51 -3.41
C GLU A 21 0.15 -10.07 -2.15
N ARG A 22 0.97 -9.00 -2.24
CA ARG A 22 1.69 -8.45 -1.10
C ARG A 22 0.78 -7.76 -0.08
N GLY A 23 -0.18 -6.98 -0.58
CA GLY A 23 -1.06 -6.17 0.26
C GLY A 23 -2.15 -6.97 0.94
N GLY A 24 -2.50 -8.14 0.42
CA GLY A 24 -3.61 -8.96 0.92
C GLY A 24 -4.98 -8.32 0.65
N PHE A 25 -5.06 -7.38 -0.28
CA PHE A 25 -6.29 -6.66 -0.61
C PHE A 25 -6.67 -6.81 -2.09
N GLY A 26 -7.98 -6.85 -2.36
CA GLY A 26 -8.52 -6.99 -3.72
C GLY A 26 -8.30 -5.75 -4.59
N ARG A 27 -8.54 -5.89 -5.90
CA ARG A 27 -8.34 -4.83 -6.91
C ARG A 27 -9.07 -3.54 -6.54
N THR A 28 -10.33 -3.65 -6.16
CA THR A 28 -11.17 -2.51 -5.76
C THR A 28 -10.55 -1.74 -4.58
N LYS A 29 -10.03 -2.46 -3.59
CA LYS A 29 -9.40 -1.86 -2.40
C LYS A 29 -8.05 -1.24 -2.77
N ALA A 30 -7.26 -1.87 -3.63
CA ALA A 30 -6.02 -1.29 -4.15
C ALA A 30 -6.28 0.05 -4.87
N TYR A 31 -7.26 0.11 -5.77
CA TYR A 31 -7.62 1.37 -6.45
C TYR A 31 -8.11 2.44 -5.48
N GLN A 32 -8.89 2.07 -4.45
CA GLN A 32 -9.25 3.02 -3.39
C GLN A 32 -8.03 3.55 -2.67
N LEU A 33 -7.11 2.69 -2.23
CA LEU A 33 -5.89 3.09 -1.52
C LEU A 33 -4.99 4.00 -2.38
N ILE A 34 -4.95 3.77 -3.69
CA ILE A 34 -4.25 4.64 -4.64
C ILE A 34 -4.92 6.01 -4.70
N ASN A 35 -6.26 6.04 -4.83
CA ASN A 35 -7.02 7.28 -4.92
C ASN A 35 -6.94 8.11 -3.62
N GLU A 36 -6.94 7.41 -2.49
CA GLU A 36 -6.85 7.97 -1.15
C GLU A 36 -5.41 8.43 -0.79
N GLY A 37 -4.43 8.18 -1.68
CA GLY A 37 -3.02 8.54 -1.46
C GLY A 37 -2.32 7.69 -0.39
N LYS A 38 -2.90 6.56 0.00
CA LYS A 38 -2.33 5.62 0.97
C LYS A 38 -1.21 4.77 0.37
N ILE A 39 -1.33 4.45 -0.91
CA ILE A 39 -0.29 3.74 -1.67
C ILE A 39 0.02 4.49 -2.96
N ILE A 40 1.31 4.56 -3.32
CA ILE A 40 1.73 5.28 -4.52
C ILE A 40 1.69 4.33 -5.72
N ALA A 41 1.00 4.74 -6.78
CA ALA A 41 0.97 4.01 -8.04
C ALA A 41 1.34 4.90 -9.23
N TYR A 42 1.98 4.27 -10.21
CA TYR A 42 2.48 4.88 -11.43
C TYR A 42 1.95 4.10 -12.64
N LYS A 43 1.55 4.82 -13.69
CA LYS A 43 1.15 4.22 -14.96
C LYS A 43 2.37 4.14 -15.87
N MET A 44 2.76 2.94 -16.29
CA MET A 44 3.93 2.70 -17.14
C MET A 44 3.54 1.81 -18.32
N GLY A 45 3.55 2.38 -19.54
CA GLY A 45 3.38 1.60 -20.79
C GLY A 45 2.08 0.79 -20.90
N GLY A 46 1.00 1.22 -20.25
CA GLY A 46 -0.29 0.49 -20.24
C GLY A 46 -0.50 -0.42 -19.02
N GLN A 47 0.51 -0.59 -18.16
CA GLN A 47 0.39 -1.31 -16.90
C GLN A 47 0.47 -0.36 -15.70
N THR A 48 -0.26 -0.69 -14.62
CA THR A 48 -0.14 0.00 -13.33
C THR A 48 0.96 -0.66 -12.50
N MET A 49 1.95 0.14 -12.15
CA MET A 49 3.01 -0.18 -11.20
C MET A 49 2.65 0.44 -9.86
N VAL A 50 2.85 -0.29 -8.77
CA VAL A 50 2.56 0.16 -7.41
C VAL A 50 3.86 0.09 -6.61
N ASP A 51 4.10 1.10 -5.79
CA ASP A 51 5.25 1.13 -4.91
C ASP A 51 5.02 0.18 -3.72
N ALA A 52 5.88 -0.83 -3.60
CA ALA A 52 5.74 -1.86 -2.57
C ALA A 52 6.06 -1.35 -1.16
N ASP A 53 6.91 -0.33 -1.04
CA ASP A 53 7.31 0.29 0.23
C ASP A 53 6.11 1.03 0.84
N SER A 54 5.35 1.76 0.01
CA SER A 54 4.09 2.39 0.40
C SER A 54 3.05 1.39 0.91
N ILE A 55 3.01 0.17 0.37
CA ILE A 55 2.10 -0.90 0.85
C ILE A 55 2.52 -1.38 2.25
N GLU A 56 3.82 -1.59 2.47
CA GLU A 56 4.34 -1.96 3.79
C GLU A 56 4.11 -0.85 4.82
N ALA A 57 4.34 0.42 4.44
CA ALA A 57 4.03 1.57 5.28
C ALA A 57 2.54 1.63 5.65
N TYR A 58 1.64 1.34 4.69
CA TYR A 58 0.21 1.24 4.96
C TYR A 58 -0.13 0.10 5.93
N HIS A 59 0.50 -1.06 5.78
CA HIS A 59 0.39 -2.18 6.74
C HIS A 59 0.88 -1.82 8.13
N MET A 60 1.99 -1.10 8.24
CA MET A 60 2.51 -0.62 9.53
C MET A 60 1.62 0.44 10.17
N SER A 61 0.94 1.25 9.35
CA SER A 61 0.02 2.29 9.83
C SER A 61 -1.36 1.75 10.19
N LEU A 62 -1.71 0.52 9.79
CA LEU A 62 -3.00 -0.08 10.13
C LEU A 62 -3.03 -0.41 11.63
N PRO A 63 -4.05 0.06 12.39
CA PRO A 63 -4.21 -0.36 13.76
C PRO A 63 -4.42 -1.87 13.79
N ARG A 64 -3.58 -2.57 14.54
CA ARG A 64 -3.73 -4.01 14.75
C ARG A 64 -5.10 -4.23 15.38
N ILE A 65 -6.03 -4.79 14.60
CA ILE A 65 -7.28 -5.28 15.14
C ILE A 65 -6.89 -6.50 15.95
N GLU A 66 -6.91 -6.38 17.27
CA GLU A 66 -6.78 -7.57 18.13
C GLU A 66 -7.95 -8.48 17.75
N PRO A 67 -7.70 -9.76 17.43
CA PRO A 67 -8.81 -10.68 17.29
C PRO A 67 -9.52 -10.61 18.63
N SER A 68 -10.76 -10.10 18.63
CA SER A 68 -11.64 -10.24 19.77
C SER A 68 -11.81 -11.75 19.93
N THR A 69 -10.94 -12.35 20.74
CA THR A 69 -11.20 -13.60 21.42
C THR A 69 -12.47 -13.33 22.20
N SER A 70 -13.62 -13.55 21.56
CA SER A 70 -14.83 -13.87 22.25
C SER A 70 -14.58 -15.26 22.85
N ARG A 71 -13.91 -15.23 24.02
CA ARG A 71 -14.07 -16.26 25.03
C ARG A 71 -15.43 -15.98 25.63
N GLU A 72 -16.45 -16.64 25.13
CA GLU A 72 -17.66 -16.88 25.90
C GLU A 72 -17.67 -18.35 26.34
N SER A 73 -18.07 -18.49 27.61
CA SER A 73 -17.85 -19.57 28.57
C SER A 73 -18.55 -20.89 28.29
#